data_AF-A0A926YG78-F1
#
_entry.id   AF-A0A926YG78-F1
#
_cell.length_a   1.000
_cell.length_b   1.000
_cell.length_c   1.000
_cell.angle_alpha   90.00
_cell.angle_beta   90.00
_cell.angle_gamma   90.00
#
_symmetry.space_group_name_H-M   'P 1'
#
loop_
_entity.id
_entity.type
_entity.pdbx_description
1 polymer ?
#
loop_
_entity_poly.entity_id
_entity_poly.type
_entity_poly.pdbx_seq_one_letter_code
_entity_poly.pdbx_strand_id
1 'polypeptide(L)'
;MSEVASNLDGPQNQDAQLAADAIAAGQEKLPNVDVEADYEAAQQFSVSPIDRTGEGAQAAQEATAPQFEVSQPESTTTTAEPTGDPGDYLDMARQVSPAPTGASNVTDDLVNKAIEKGQPGQ
;
A
#
# COMPACT_ATOMS: atom_id res chain seq x y z
N MET A 1 -23.05 -6.31 17.85
CA MET A 1 -24.15 -5.36 18.04
C MET A 1 -23.80 -4.59 19.30
N SER A 2 -23.31 -3.35 19.18
CA SER A 2 -22.97 -2.54 20.35
C SER A 2 -24.21 -1.82 20.83
N GLU A 3 -24.64 -2.10 22.06
CA GLU A 3 -25.59 -1.27 22.80
C GLU A 3 -24.96 0.11 23.03
N VAL A 4 -25.63 1.15 22.54
CA VAL A 4 -25.32 2.54 22.88
C VAL A 4 -26.02 2.82 24.21
N ALA A 5 -25.27 2.67 25.31
CA ALA A 5 -25.70 3.18 26.61
C ALA A 5 -25.66 4.71 26.53
N SER A 6 -26.79 5.32 26.18
CA SER A 6 -26.97 6.77 26.22
C SER A 6 -26.72 7.26 27.64
N ASN A 7 -25.79 8.21 27.79
CA ASN A 7 -25.56 8.91 29.05
C ASN A 7 -26.81 9.73 29.41
N LEU A 8 -27.71 9.15 30.20
CA LEU A 8 -28.97 9.77 30.65
C LEU A 8 -28.84 10.59 31.95
N ASP A 9 -27.66 10.70 32.56
CA ASP A 9 -27.50 11.33 33.89
C ASP A 9 -26.92 12.76 33.85
N GLY A 10 -27.30 13.56 32.85
CA GLY A 10 -26.99 15.00 32.80
C GLY A 10 -28.13 15.88 33.37
N PRO A 11 -27.85 17.06 33.96
CA PRO A 11 -28.86 17.94 34.55
C PRO A 11 -29.80 18.64 33.54
N GLN A 12 -29.83 18.19 32.28
CA GLN A 12 -30.62 18.77 31.18
C GLN A 12 -31.98 18.05 30.97
N ASN A 13 -32.37 17.16 31.88
CA ASN A 13 -33.43 16.17 31.62
C ASN A 13 -34.81 16.48 32.23
N GLN A 14 -34.99 17.50 33.07
CA GLN A 14 -36.32 17.74 33.69
C GLN A 14 -37.36 18.16 32.65
N ASP A 15 -37.04 19.10 31.76
CA ASP A 15 -37.96 19.52 30.71
C ASP A 15 -38.23 18.39 29.70
N ALA A 16 -37.21 17.59 29.39
CA ALA A 16 -37.35 16.42 28.53
C ALA A 16 -38.24 15.33 29.16
N GLN A 17 -38.14 15.13 30.48
CA GLN A 17 -38.99 14.20 31.23
C GLN A 17 -40.45 14.69 31.26
N LEU A 18 -40.67 15.97 31.53
CA LEU A 18 -42.01 16.57 31.51
C LEU A 18 -42.67 16.47 30.13
N ALA A 19 -41.92 16.72 29.06
CA ALA A 19 -42.40 16.55 27.70
C ALA A 19 -42.69 15.09 27.36
N ALA A 20 -41.81 14.16 27.78
CA ALA A 20 -42.05 12.72 27.59
C ALA A 20 -43.32 12.25 28.31
N ASP A 21 -43.57 12.73 29.52
CA ASP A 21 -44.77 12.42 30.29
C ASP A 21 -46.04 13.02 29.65
N ALA A 22 -45.98 14.25 29.15
CA ALA A 22 -47.08 14.91 28.45
C ALA A 22 -47.45 14.20 27.13
N ILE A 23 -46.44 13.74 26.39
CA ILE A 23 -46.61 12.93 25.17
C ILE A 23 -47.21 11.56 25.52
N ALA A 24 -46.70 10.89 26.55
CA ALA A 24 -47.22 9.59 27.01
C ALA A 24 -48.66 9.69 27.53
N ALA A 25 -49.02 10.81 28.16
CA ALA A 25 -50.37 11.13 28.59
C ALA A 25 -51.31 11.57 27.44
N GLY A 26 -50.79 11.68 26.20
CA GLY A 26 -51.55 12.11 25.02
C GLY A 26 -51.94 13.59 25.03
N GLN A 27 -51.34 14.39 25.89
CA GLN A 27 -51.55 15.84 25.97
C GLN A 27 -50.76 16.58 24.89
N GLU A 28 -49.64 16.00 24.46
CA GLU A 28 -48.77 16.53 23.42
C GLU A 28 -48.59 15.49 22.30
N LYS A 29 -48.50 15.95 21.05
CA LYS A 29 -48.33 15.06 19.89
C LYS A 29 -46.87 14.65 19.77
N LEU A 30 -46.65 13.38 19.40
CA LEU A 30 -45.31 12.94 19.02
C LEU A 30 -44.81 13.77 17.83
N PRO A 31 -43.54 14.20 17.84
CA PRO A 31 -42.92 14.76 16.65
C PRO A 31 -42.97 13.72 15.52
N ASN A 32 -43.42 14.16 14.35
CA ASN A 32 -43.44 13.32 13.17
C ASN A 32 -42.05 13.34 12.54
N VAL A 33 -41.29 12.27 12.72
CA VAL A 33 -39.94 12.11 12.16
C VAL A 33 -40.06 11.36 10.84
N ASP A 34 -39.70 12.01 9.74
CA ASP A 34 -39.61 11.39 8.43
C ASP A 34 -38.15 11.02 8.18
N VAL A 35 -37.79 9.79 8.57
CA VAL A 35 -36.41 9.30 8.51
C VAL A 35 -35.86 9.34 7.08
N GLU A 36 -36.70 9.09 6.08
CA GLU A 36 -36.27 9.07 4.67
C GLU A 36 -36.04 10.50 4.17
N ALA A 37 -37.01 11.40 4.38
CA ALA A 37 -36.88 12.79 3.96
C ALA A 37 -35.73 13.50 4.69
N ASP A 38 -35.55 13.24 5.99
CA ASP A 38 -34.46 13.81 6.78
C ASP A 38 -33.10 13.26 6.35
N TYR A 39 -33.02 11.98 5.98
CA TYR A 39 -31.81 11.37 5.44
C TYR A 39 -31.44 11.96 4.08
N GLU A 40 -32.41 12.10 3.17
CA GLU A 40 -32.21 12.76 1.87
C GLU A 40 -31.78 14.22 2.03
N ALA A 41 -32.42 14.97 2.93
CA ALA A 41 -32.05 16.34 3.22
C ALA A 41 -30.61 16.43 3.77
N ALA A 42 -30.23 15.55 4.69
CA ALA A 42 -28.87 15.50 5.22
C ALA A 42 -27.84 15.20 4.13
N GLN A 43 -28.14 14.33 3.18
CA GLN A 43 -27.26 14.07 2.02
C GLN A 43 -27.04 15.33 1.16
N GLN A 44 -28.06 16.19 1.03
CA GLN A 44 -27.92 17.43 0.28
C GLN A 44 -26.92 18.40 0.91
N PHE A 45 -26.74 18.36 2.23
CA PHE A 45 -25.78 19.19 2.97
C PHE A 45 -24.47 18.47 3.31
N SER A 46 -24.37 17.15 3.08
CA SER A 46 -23.19 16.34 3.41
C SER A 46 -21.98 16.62 2.52
N VAL A 47 -22.19 17.22 1.35
CA VAL A 47 -21.10 17.64 0.46
C VAL A 47 -21.32 19.09 0.06
N SER A 48 -20.27 19.90 0.07
CA SER A 48 -20.39 21.28 -0.38
C SER A 48 -20.68 21.30 -1.88
N PRO A 49 -21.42 22.29 -2.42
CA PRO A 49 -21.69 22.39 -3.85
C PRO A 49 -20.42 22.34 -4.72
N ILE A 50 -19.31 22.87 -4.21
CA ILE A 50 -17.98 22.86 -4.86
C ILE A 50 -17.36 21.46 -4.96
N ASP A 51 -17.66 20.57 -4.01
CA ASP A 51 -17.11 19.20 -4.01
C ASP A 51 -17.83 18.32 -5.04
N ARG A 52 -19.03 18.73 -5.48
CA ARG A 52 -19.81 18.02 -6.52
C ARG A 52 -19.35 18.31 -7.95
N THR A 53 -18.67 19.44 -8.19
CA THR A 53 -18.27 19.93 -9.52
C THR A 53 -16.79 19.66 -9.84
N GLY A 54 -16.02 19.13 -8.88
CA GLY A 54 -14.57 18.97 -8.98
C GLY A 54 -13.77 20.24 -8.67
N GLU A 55 -14.45 21.39 -8.55
CA GLU A 55 -13.84 22.66 -8.16
C GLU A 55 -13.28 22.61 -6.73
N GLY A 56 -13.91 21.84 -5.84
CA GLY A 56 -13.42 21.59 -4.48
C GLY A 56 -12.07 20.85 -4.46
N ALA A 57 -11.86 19.92 -5.40
CA ALA A 57 -10.58 19.24 -5.54
C ALA A 57 -9.48 20.19 -6.02
N GLN A 58 -9.81 21.09 -6.95
CA GLN A 58 -8.88 22.11 -7.42
C GLN A 58 -8.56 23.14 -6.32
N ALA A 59 -9.56 23.62 -5.58
CA ALA A 59 -9.36 24.53 -4.46
C ALA A 59 -8.51 23.89 -3.34
N ALA A 60 -8.72 22.62 -3.04
CA ALA A 60 -7.90 21.87 -2.08
C ALA A 60 -6.47 21.71 -2.58
N GLN A 61 -6.28 21.43 -3.88
CA GLN A 61 -4.96 21.31 -4.49
C GLN A 61 -4.20 22.64 -4.49
N GLU A 62 -4.87 23.75 -4.80
CA GLU A 62 -4.30 25.09 -4.75
C GLU A 62 -3.96 25.52 -3.32
N ALA A 63 -4.82 25.20 -2.34
CA ALA A 63 -4.57 25.51 -0.93
C ALA A 63 -3.43 24.68 -0.31
N THR A 64 -3.16 23.50 -0.84
CA THR A 64 -2.11 22.58 -0.35
C THR A 64 -0.85 22.61 -1.21
N ALA A 65 -0.86 23.33 -2.32
CA ALA A 65 0.28 23.44 -3.22
C ALA A 65 1.47 24.11 -2.50
N PRO A 66 2.72 23.61 -2.69
CA PRO A 66 3.91 24.26 -2.19
C PRO A 66 4.04 25.68 -2.75
N GLN A 67 4.19 26.68 -1.89
CA GLN A 67 4.38 28.08 -2.31
C GLN A 67 5.81 28.39 -2.79
N PHE A 68 6.72 27.44 -2.65
CA PHE A 68 8.13 27.56 -3.00
C PHE A 68 8.56 26.37 -3.83
N GLU A 69 9.59 26.58 -4.65
CA GLU A 69 10.16 25.53 -5.50
C GLU A 69 10.70 24.38 -4.64
N VAL A 70 10.15 23.18 -4.83
CA VAL A 70 10.57 21.97 -4.14
C VAL A 70 11.57 21.24 -5.03
N SER A 71 12.80 21.06 -4.55
CA SER A 71 13.81 20.31 -5.29
C SER A 71 13.37 18.86 -5.47
N GLN A 72 13.25 18.41 -6.72
CA GLN A 72 13.05 16.98 -6.98
C GLN A 72 14.36 16.22 -6.73
N PRO A 73 14.30 15.06 -6.05
CA PRO A 73 15.47 14.23 -5.89
C PRO A 73 15.91 13.66 -7.25
N GLU A 74 17.17 13.87 -7.62
CA GLU A 74 17.72 13.28 -8.83
C GLU A 74 17.90 11.77 -8.67
N SER A 75 17.45 11.00 -9.67
CA SER A 75 17.74 9.57 -9.74
C SER A 75 19.19 9.37 -10.15
N THR A 76 19.99 8.83 -9.23
CA THR A 76 21.39 8.50 -9.51
C THR A 76 21.52 6.99 -9.75
N THR A 77 22.21 6.62 -10.83
CA THR A 77 22.57 5.22 -11.08
C THR A 77 23.88 4.92 -10.35
N THR A 78 23.84 4.01 -9.38
CA THR A 78 25.03 3.54 -8.67
C THR A 78 25.46 2.20 -9.25
N THR A 79 26.63 2.14 -9.88
CA THR A 79 27.29 0.88 -10.26
C THR A 79 28.12 0.39 -9.09
N ALA A 80 27.88 -0.85 -8.65
CA ALA A 80 28.70 -1.49 -7.63
C ALA A 80 30.03 -1.90 -8.22
N GLU A 81 31.13 -1.51 -7.57
CA GLU A 81 32.45 -2.05 -7.87
C GLU A 81 32.50 -3.54 -7.52
N PRO A 82 33.19 -4.39 -8.30
CA PRO A 82 33.39 -5.78 -7.96
C PRO A 82 34.07 -5.89 -6.59
N THR A 83 33.40 -6.50 -5.61
CA THR A 83 33.91 -6.63 -4.24
C THR A 83 34.80 -7.85 -4.02
N GLY A 84 35.09 -8.62 -5.08
CA GLY A 84 35.91 -9.82 -4.99
C GLY A 84 36.56 -10.19 -6.31
N ASP A 85 37.71 -10.87 -6.21
CA ASP A 85 38.41 -11.47 -7.34
C ASP A 85 37.89 -12.91 -7.56
N PRO A 86 37.33 -13.24 -8.73
CA PRO A 86 36.99 -14.62 -9.07
C PRO A 86 38.16 -15.62 -8.93
N GLY A 87 39.41 -15.14 -8.99
CA GLY A 87 40.63 -15.92 -8.74
C GLY A 87 40.68 -16.52 -7.34
N ASP A 88 40.14 -15.83 -6.33
CA ASP A 88 40.13 -16.30 -4.94
C ASP A 88 39.37 -17.63 -4.78
N TYR A 89 38.29 -17.80 -5.55
CA TYR A 89 37.54 -19.07 -5.58
C TYR A 89 38.36 -20.21 -6.21
N LEU A 90 39.14 -19.92 -7.25
CA LEU A 90 40.00 -20.92 -7.90
C LEU A 90 41.15 -21.36 -6.99
N ASP A 91 41.75 -20.43 -6.26
CA ASP A 91 42.85 -20.73 -5.34
C ASP A 91 42.38 -21.50 -4.11
N MET A 92 41.20 -21.17 -3.57
CA MET A 92 40.58 -22.00 -2.52
C MET A 92 40.22 -23.40 -3.04
N ALA A 93 39.67 -23.53 -4.25
CA ALA A 93 39.34 -24.82 -4.83
C ALA A 93 40.58 -25.72 -4.96
N ARG A 94 41.72 -25.14 -5.35
CA ARG A 94 43.01 -25.84 -5.43
C ARG A 94 43.55 -26.26 -4.05
N GLN A 95 43.30 -25.47 -3.00
CA GLN A 95 43.70 -25.80 -1.63
C GLN A 95 42.84 -26.89 -1.00
N VAL A 96 41.51 -26.86 -1.23
CA VAL A 96 40.55 -27.79 -0.61
C VAL A 96 40.56 -29.15 -1.31
N SER A 97 40.77 -29.18 -2.63
CA SER A 97 40.92 -30.40 -3.40
C SER A 97 42.17 -30.30 -4.26
N PRO A 98 43.37 -30.55 -3.69
CA PRO A 98 44.57 -30.67 -4.50
C PRO A 98 44.31 -31.74 -5.56
N ALA A 99 44.29 -31.32 -6.83
CA ALA A 99 44.04 -32.23 -7.93
C ALA A 99 45.02 -33.41 -7.83
N PRO A 100 44.57 -34.67 -7.93
CA PRO A 100 45.49 -35.78 -8.03
C PRO A 100 46.40 -35.49 -9.22
N THR A 101 47.72 -35.62 -9.01
CA THR A 101 48.74 -35.45 -10.05
C THR A 101 48.38 -36.32 -11.24
N GLY A 102 47.74 -35.72 -12.26
CA GLY A 102 47.20 -36.45 -13.41
C GLY A 102 45.86 -35.96 -13.98
N ALA A 103 45.15 -35.01 -13.37
CA ALA A 103 43.99 -34.39 -14.01
C ALA A 103 44.44 -33.42 -15.12
N SER A 104 44.71 -33.95 -16.31
CA SER A 104 45.07 -33.17 -17.49
C SER A 104 43.85 -32.40 -18.01
N ASN A 105 44.08 -31.14 -18.40
CA ASN A 105 43.10 -30.34 -19.15
C ASN A 105 42.65 -31.10 -20.40
N VAL A 106 41.36 -31.03 -20.73
CA VAL A 106 40.85 -31.52 -22.01
C VAL A 106 41.41 -30.60 -23.09
N THR A 107 42.32 -31.10 -23.91
CA THR A 107 42.89 -30.38 -25.04
C THR A 107 41.97 -30.47 -26.25
N ASP A 108 42.00 -29.46 -27.12
CA ASP A 108 41.19 -29.44 -28.35
C ASP A 108 41.44 -30.67 -29.23
N ASP A 109 42.64 -31.24 -29.18
CA ASP A 109 42.99 -32.50 -29.86
C ASP A 109 42.15 -33.70 -29.38
N LEU A 110 41.85 -33.78 -28.07
CA LEU A 110 40.97 -34.83 -27.53
C LEU A 110 39.53 -34.63 -27.99
N VAL A 111 39.08 -33.38 -28.09
CA VAL A 111 37.74 -33.04 -28.56
C VAL A 111 37.59 -33.39 -30.05
N ASN A 112 38.57 -33.01 -30.87
CA ASN A 112 38.60 -33.32 -32.31
C ASN A 112 38.61 -34.84 -32.55
N LYS A 113 39.40 -35.58 -31.78
CA LYS A 113 39.48 -37.05 -31.87
C LYS A 113 38.19 -37.75 -31.45
N ALA A 114 37.44 -37.17 -30.51
CA ALA A 114 36.14 -37.70 -30.11
C ALA A 114 35.08 -37.48 -31.22
N ILE A 115 35.12 -36.31 -31.87
CA ILE A 115 34.23 -35.99 -33.00
C ILE A 115 34.49 -36.93 -34.18
N GLU A 116 35.76 -37.17 -34.51
CA GLU A 116 36.16 -38.07 -35.61
C GLU A 116 35.72 -39.51 -35.37
N LYS A 117 35.78 -40.00 -34.12
CA LYS A 117 35.32 -41.35 -33.74
C LYS A 117 33.81 -41.47 -33.58
N GLY A 118 33.10 -40.36 -33.41
CA GLY A 118 31.65 -40.31 -33.22
C GLY A 118 30.85 -40.25 -34.51
N GLN A 119 31.49 -40.04 -35.66
CA GLN A 119 30.80 -40.09 -36.95
C GLN A 119 30.52 -41.55 -37.34
N PRO A 120 29.26 -41.92 -37.62
CA PRO A 120 28.94 -43.25 -38.13
C PRO A 120 29.58 -43.43 -39.50
N GLY A 121 30.33 -44.52 -39.68
CA GLY A 121 30.97 -44.86 -40.94
C GLY A 121 29.94 -44.94 -42.08
N GLN A 122 30.32 -44.41 -43.25
CA GLN A 122 29.52 -44.47 -44.47
C GLN A 122 29.09 -45.89 -44.83
#